data_AF-A0AAE3NX33-F1
#
_entry.id   AF-A0AAE3NX33-F1
#
_cell.length_a   1.000
_cell.length_b   1.000
_cell.length_c   1.000
_cell.angle_alpha   90.00
_cell.angle_beta   90.00
_cell.angle_gamma   90.00
#
_symmetry.space_group_name_H-M   'P 1'
#
loop_
_entity.id
_entity.type
_entity.pdbx_description
1 polymer ?
#
loop_
_entity_poly.entity_id
_entity_poly.type
_entity_poly.pdbx_seq_one_letter_code
_entity_poly.pdbx_strand_id
1 'polypeptide(L)'
;MGYTHYWTHRRRFTNAEWTEIKDDIVAIVGTTDVIIGTSHGDSPIPTPGAVCMDKEILINGVEEDSHETFVIYQDRAPKPEWQTMPRGWDFCKTARKPYDEVVTACLCYLESQYPNKFTASSDGFEHEW
;
A
#
# COMPACT_ATOMS: atom_id res chain seq x y z
N MET A 1 16.36 12.12 -3.83
CA MET A 1 16.34 10.87 -3.04
C MET A 1 15.09 10.97 -2.18
N GLY A 2 14.15 10.03 -2.31
CA GLY A 2 12.85 10.08 -1.63
C GLY A 2 12.76 9.03 -0.54
N TYR A 3 12.03 9.35 0.53
CA TYR A 3 11.63 8.41 1.59
C TYR A 3 10.90 7.21 0.97
N THR A 4 11.30 6.00 1.34
CA THR A 4 10.85 4.75 0.70
C THR A 4 10.35 3.75 1.72
N HIS A 5 9.13 3.28 1.49
CA HIS A 5 8.58 2.12 2.19
C HIS A 5 8.80 0.84 1.39
N TYR A 6 8.91 -0.25 2.12
CA TYR A 6 9.30 -1.56 1.64
C TYR A 6 8.43 -2.62 2.29
N TRP A 7 7.99 -3.62 1.54
CA TRP A 7 7.24 -4.72 2.14
C TRP A 7 7.44 -6.06 1.43
N THR A 8 7.18 -7.13 2.18
CA THR A 8 7.24 -8.50 1.70
C THR A 8 5.90 -9.17 1.89
N HIS A 9 5.29 -9.60 0.79
CA HIS A 9 4.04 -10.35 0.78
C HIS A 9 4.32 -11.84 0.56
N ARG A 10 4.52 -12.61 1.63
CA ARG A 10 5.01 -14.01 1.62
C ARG A 10 3.99 -15.04 1.13
N ARG A 11 2.70 -14.78 1.34
CA ARG A 11 1.60 -15.71 1.03
C ARG A 11 0.38 -14.91 0.60
N ARG A 12 -0.28 -15.33 -0.48
CA ARG A 12 -1.55 -14.74 -0.93
C ARG A 12 -2.56 -14.57 0.21
N PHE A 13 -3.36 -13.52 0.08
CA PHE A 13 -4.58 -13.38 0.84
C PHE A 13 -5.67 -14.30 0.26
N THR A 14 -6.48 -14.87 1.12
CA THR A 14 -7.70 -15.59 0.76
C THR A 14 -8.76 -14.58 0.31
N ASN A 15 -9.86 -15.05 -0.26
CA ASN A 15 -10.95 -14.16 -0.64
C ASN A 15 -11.59 -13.49 0.59
N ALA A 16 -11.68 -14.20 1.71
CA ALA A 16 -12.23 -13.64 2.95
C ALA A 16 -11.33 -12.54 3.52
N GLU A 17 -10.03 -12.83 3.69
CA GLU A 17 -9.05 -11.82 4.15
C GLU A 17 -8.99 -10.64 3.20
N TRP A 18 -9.09 -10.86 1.88
CA TRP A 18 -9.06 -9.76 0.92
C TRP A 18 -10.29 -8.86 0.99
N THR A 19 -11.46 -9.41 1.31
CA THR A 19 -12.64 -8.60 1.60
C THR A 19 -12.42 -7.74 2.84
N GLU A 20 -11.93 -8.33 3.93
CA GLU A 20 -11.60 -7.61 5.18
C GLU A 20 -10.57 -6.50 4.94
N ILE A 21 -9.48 -6.81 4.23
CA ILE A 21 -8.42 -5.85 3.86
C ILE A 21 -8.98 -4.66 3.08
N LYS A 22 -9.87 -4.91 2.12
CA LYS A 22 -10.49 -3.82 1.35
C LYS A 22 -11.37 -2.96 2.25
N ASP A 23 -12.20 -3.57 3.10
CA ASP A 23 -13.09 -2.83 3.99
C ASP A 23 -12.29 -1.95 4.97
N ASP A 24 -11.22 -2.49 5.56
CA ASP A 24 -10.36 -1.77 6.50
C ASP A 24 -9.53 -0.67 5.82
N ILE A 25 -8.99 -0.92 4.62
CA ILE A 25 -8.25 0.13 3.88
C ILE A 25 -9.19 1.24 3.42
N VAL A 26 -10.42 0.91 3.02
CA VAL A 26 -11.43 1.93 2.70
C VAL A 26 -11.77 2.77 3.93
N ALA A 27 -11.82 2.16 5.11
CA ALA A 27 -11.99 2.89 6.36
C ALA A 27 -10.79 3.81 6.65
N ILE A 28 -9.55 3.32 6.50
CA ILE A 28 -8.33 4.14 6.67
C ILE A 28 -8.38 5.37 5.75
N VAL A 29 -8.61 5.18 4.45
CA VAL A 29 -8.71 6.27 3.47
C VAL A 29 -9.84 7.23 3.80
N GLY A 30 -10.96 6.73 4.35
CA GLY A 30 -12.11 7.54 4.72
C GLY A 30 -11.98 8.31 6.04
N THR A 31 -10.93 8.07 6.83
CA THR A 31 -10.70 8.73 8.13
C THR A 31 -9.70 9.89 8.09
N THR A 32 -8.90 9.98 7.04
CA THR A 32 -7.90 11.05 6.86
C THR A 32 -8.50 12.23 6.10
N ASP A 33 -7.94 13.43 6.33
CA ASP A 33 -8.22 14.63 5.52
C ASP A 33 -7.31 14.73 4.28
N VAL A 34 -6.37 13.79 4.10
CA VAL A 34 -5.46 13.75 2.95
C VAL A 34 -6.21 13.43 1.66
N ILE A 35 -5.97 14.22 0.61
CA ILE A 35 -6.55 13.99 -0.71
C ILE A 35 -5.78 12.88 -1.43
N ILE A 36 -6.47 11.75 -1.67
CA ILE A 36 -5.92 10.62 -2.42
C ILE A 36 -6.24 10.77 -3.91
N GLY A 37 -5.21 10.57 -4.74
CA GLY A 37 -5.31 10.58 -6.19
C GLY A 37 -5.68 9.21 -6.76
N THR A 38 -6.11 9.19 -8.02
CA THR A 38 -6.21 7.96 -8.82
C THR A 38 -4.87 7.24 -8.89
N SER A 39 -4.82 6.03 -9.48
CA SER A 39 -3.57 5.26 -9.57
C SER A 39 -2.39 6.03 -10.19
N HIS A 40 -2.66 6.90 -11.17
CA HIS A 40 -1.67 7.77 -11.80
C HIS A 40 -1.47 9.11 -11.07
N GLY A 41 -2.37 9.44 -10.16
CA GLY A 41 -2.36 10.70 -9.41
C GLY A 41 -2.91 11.88 -10.19
N ASP A 42 -3.52 11.67 -11.35
CA ASP A 42 -3.92 12.77 -12.25
C ASP A 42 -5.13 13.57 -11.73
N SER A 43 -5.91 12.99 -10.81
CA SER A 43 -7.12 13.57 -10.24
C SER A 43 -7.48 12.91 -8.91
N PRO A 44 -8.29 13.55 -8.04
CA PRO A 44 -8.77 12.93 -6.81
C PRO A 44 -9.66 11.72 -7.08
N ILE A 45 -9.61 10.72 -6.20
CA ILE A 45 -10.58 9.63 -6.23
C ILE A 45 -12.00 10.12 -5.84
N PRO A 46 -13.07 9.57 -6.44
CA PRO A 46 -14.44 10.03 -6.15
C PRO A 46 -14.97 9.55 -4.80
N THR A 47 -14.47 8.43 -4.29
CA THR A 47 -14.81 7.86 -2.97
C THR A 47 -13.61 7.09 -2.43
N PRO A 48 -13.50 6.89 -1.10
CA PRO A 48 -12.45 6.06 -0.51
C PRO A 48 -12.37 4.65 -1.11
N GLY A 49 -13.52 4.07 -1.47
CA GLY A 49 -13.63 2.77 -2.14
C GLY A 49 -12.89 2.65 -3.46
N ALA A 50 -12.63 3.74 -4.16
CA ALA A 50 -12.02 3.72 -5.48
C ALA A 50 -10.53 3.35 -5.49
N VAL A 51 -9.87 3.26 -4.33
CA VAL A 51 -8.52 2.67 -4.21
C VAL A 51 -8.54 1.15 -4.43
N CYS A 52 -9.69 0.50 -4.25
CA CYS A 52 -9.83 -0.94 -4.34
C CYS A 52 -10.25 -1.38 -5.75
N MET A 53 -9.38 -2.15 -6.40
CA MET A 53 -9.67 -2.92 -7.60
C MET A 53 -10.01 -4.38 -7.23
N ASP A 54 -10.25 -5.25 -8.21
CA ASP A 54 -10.59 -6.67 -7.96
C ASP A 54 -9.49 -7.36 -7.12
N LYS A 55 -8.24 -7.29 -7.58
CA LYS A 55 -7.08 -7.98 -7.00
C LYS A 55 -5.96 -7.06 -6.53
N GLU A 56 -6.19 -5.76 -6.58
CA GLU A 56 -5.18 -4.75 -6.31
C GLU A 56 -5.80 -3.62 -5.49
N ILE A 57 -4.99 -3.02 -4.62
CA ILE A 57 -5.30 -1.76 -3.94
C ILE A 57 -4.22 -0.78 -4.34
N LEU A 58 -4.63 0.38 -4.86
CA LEU A 58 -3.77 1.38 -5.49
C LEU A 58 -3.96 2.72 -4.78
N ILE A 59 -2.89 3.26 -4.21
CA ILE A 59 -2.90 4.55 -3.49
C ILE A 59 -1.79 5.43 -4.03
N ASN A 60 -2.10 6.69 -4.33
CA ASN A 60 -1.14 7.70 -4.71
C ASN A 60 -1.63 9.07 -4.23
N GLY A 61 -0.75 10.05 -4.19
CA GLY A 61 -1.16 11.45 -4.05
C GLY A 61 -1.77 11.99 -5.34
N VAL A 62 -2.26 13.22 -5.29
CA VAL A 62 -2.92 13.89 -6.41
C VAL A 62 -2.05 15.03 -6.96
N GLU A 63 -1.98 15.17 -8.27
CA GLU A 63 -1.24 16.21 -8.98
C GLU A 63 0.21 16.35 -8.47
N GLU A 64 0.58 17.52 -7.95
CA GLU A 64 1.90 17.81 -7.40
C GLU A 64 2.22 16.96 -6.15
N ASP A 65 1.21 16.41 -5.47
CA ASP A 65 1.37 15.50 -4.33
C ASP A 65 1.48 14.01 -4.76
N SER A 66 1.37 13.70 -6.06
CA SER A 66 1.68 12.38 -6.61
C SER A 66 3.19 12.10 -6.63
N HIS A 67 3.61 10.84 -6.46
CA HIS A 67 5.02 10.44 -6.64
C HIS A 67 5.19 9.04 -7.23
N GLU A 68 4.82 8.01 -6.47
CA GLU A 68 4.88 6.61 -6.87
C GLU A 68 3.64 5.90 -6.31
N THR A 69 2.99 5.09 -7.14
CA THR A 69 1.79 4.37 -6.73
C THR A 69 2.14 3.26 -5.75
N PHE A 70 1.57 3.32 -4.55
CA PHE A 70 1.57 2.22 -3.59
C PHE A 70 0.59 1.14 -4.06
N VAL A 71 1.04 -0.13 -4.11
CA VAL A 71 0.23 -1.25 -4.61
C VAL A 71 0.27 -2.44 -3.67
N ILE A 72 -0.91 -2.91 -3.25
CA ILE A 72 -1.08 -4.19 -2.55
C ILE A 72 -1.84 -5.16 -3.46
N TYR A 73 -1.31 -6.36 -3.61
CA TYR A 73 -1.93 -7.43 -4.41
C TYR A 73 -2.65 -8.44 -3.50
N GLN A 74 -3.80 -8.95 -3.94
CA GLN A 74 -4.46 -10.10 -3.30
C GLN A 74 -3.60 -11.36 -3.42
N ASP A 75 -3.22 -11.68 -4.66
CA ASP A 75 -2.37 -12.82 -5.01
C ASP A 75 -1.19 -12.30 -5.80
N ARG A 76 -0.07 -12.12 -5.10
CA ARG A 76 1.17 -11.73 -5.76
C ARG A 76 1.73 -12.92 -6.51
N ALA A 77 1.92 -12.74 -7.82
CA ALA A 77 2.57 -13.73 -8.67
C ALA A 77 3.94 -14.11 -8.07
N PRO A 78 4.29 -15.40 -8.01
CA PRO A 78 5.62 -15.81 -7.61
C PRO A 78 6.64 -15.13 -8.51
N LYS A 79 7.70 -14.60 -7.89
CA LYS A 79 8.72 -13.89 -8.64
C LYS A 79 9.57 -14.86 -9.49
N PRO A 80 10.24 -14.36 -10.53
CA PRO A 80 11.12 -15.18 -11.35
C PRO A 80 12.16 -15.92 -10.50
N GLU A 81 12.56 -17.10 -10.97
CA GLU A 81 13.41 -18.06 -10.24
C GLU A 81 14.73 -17.48 -9.68
N TRP A 82 15.23 -16.39 -10.27
CA TRP A 82 16.43 -15.67 -9.81
C TRP A 82 16.22 -14.83 -8.54
N GLN A 83 14.98 -14.66 -8.06
CA GLN A 83 14.72 -13.99 -6.77
C GLN A 83 14.61 -15.01 -5.64
N THR A 84 15.47 -14.86 -4.64
CA THR A 84 15.53 -15.73 -3.45
C THR A 84 14.33 -15.58 -2.50
N MET A 85 13.46 -14.59 -2.74
CA MET A 85 12.26 -14.32 -1.95
C MET A 85 11.01 -14.92 -2.64
N PRO A 86 10.31 -15.91 -2.06
CA PRO A 86 9.35 -16.77 -2.77
C PRO A 86 8.12 -16.06 -3.37
N ARG A 87 7.79 -14.86 -2.89
CA ARG A 87 6.76 -13.98 -3.49
C ARG A 87 7.22 -12.53 -3.58
N GLY A 88 8.53 -12.32 -3.49
CA GLY A 88 9.17 -11.03 -3.72
C GLY A 88 9.03 -9.98 -2.64
N TRP A 89 9.65 -8.84 -2.95
CA TRP A 89 9.61 -7.57 -2.22
C TRP A 89 9.08 -6.47 -3.14
N ASP A 90 8.27 -5.56 -2.60
CA ASP A 90 7.78 -4.35 -3.26
C ASP A 90 8.23 -3.12 -2.48
N PHE A 91 8.13 -1.96 -3.11
CA PHE A 91 8.45 -0.69 -2.50
C PHE A 91 7.56 0.42 -3.05
N CYS A 92 7.49 1.53 -2.31
CA CYS A 92 6.86 2.76 -2.75
C CYS A 92 7.63 3.94 -2.16
N LYS A 93 8.10 4.81 -3.04
CA LYS A 93 8.69 6.10 -2.70
C LYS A 93 7.58 7.11 -2.57
N THR A 94 7.38 7.62 -1.38
CA THR A 94 6.36 8.66 -1.14
C THR A 94 6.99 10.05 -1.12
N ALA A 95 8.30 10.13 -0.90
CA ALA A 95 9.03 11.38 -0.73
C ALA A 95 8.44 12.28 0.37
N ARG A 96 7.82 11.68 1.41
CA ARG A 96 7.11 12.38 2.51
C ARG A 96 5.97 13.30 2.04
N LYS A 97 5.39 12.99 0.88
CA LYS A 97 4.19 13.70 0.41
C LYS A 97 2.97 13.30 1.24
N PRO A 98 1.90 14.10 1.25
CA PRO A 98 0.78 13.91 2.18
C PRO A 98 0.18 12.50 2.20
N TYR A 99 0.07 11.84 1.04
CA TYR A 99 -0.47 10.47 0.94
C TYR A 99 0.38 9.40 1.63
N ASP A 100 1.61 9.72 2.04
CA ASP A 100 2.47 8.86 2.86
C ASP A 100 1.79 8.44 4.16
N GLU A 101 1.00 9.32 4.77
CA GLU A 101 0.22 9.01 5.97
C GLU A 101 -0.67 7.78 5.77
N VAL A 102 -1.37 7.73 4.63
CA VAL A 102 -2.26 6.62 4.28
C VAL A 102 -1.47 5.37 3.94
N VAL A 103 -0.34 5.50 3.25
CA VAL A 103 0.55 4.37 2.94
C VAL A 103 1.07 3.74 4.23
N THR A 104 1.58 4.54 5.16
CA THR A 104 2.09 4.10 6.46
C THR A 104 0.99 3.41 7.27
N ALA A 105 -0.21 4.00 7.35
CA ALA A 105 -1.34 3.38 8.04
C ALA A 105 -1.71 2.01 7.45
N CYS A 106 -1.72 1.88 6.12
CA CYS A 106 -1.98 0.60 5.45
C CYS A 106 -0.90 -0.45 5.76
N LEU A 107 0.37 -0.06 5.77
CA LEU A 107 1.49 -0.96 6.08
C LEU A 107 1.44 -1.45 7.53
N CYS A 108 1.22 -0.54 8.48
CA CYS A 108 1.03 -0.87 9.90
C CYS A 108 -0.15 -1.82 10.11
N TYR A 109 -1.28 -1.55 9.47
CA TYR A 109 -2.45 -2.42 9.49
C TYR A 109 -2.11 -3.82 8.98
N LEU A 110 -1.54 -3.94 7.77
CA LEU A 110 -1.26 -5.24 7.15
C LEU A 110 -0.25 -6.06 7.94
N GLU A 111 0.80 -5.44 8.45
CA GLU A 111 1.79 -6.13 9.29
C GLU A 111 1.21 -6.57 10.64
N SER A 112 0.35 -5.74 11.25
CA SER A 112 -0.30 -6.09 12.53
C SER A 112 -1.31 -7.22 12.41
N GLN A 113 -2.17 -7.21 11.37
CA GLN A 113 -3.23 -8.20 11.19
C GLN A 113 -2.72 -9.49 10.54
N TYR A 114 -1.71 -9.39 9.67
CA TYR A 114 -1.21 -10.53 8.90
C TYR A 114 0.31 -10.73 9.03
N PRO A 115 0.89 -10.79 10.26
CA PRO A 115 2.34 -10.84 10.46
C PRO A 115 3.01 -12.08 9.85
N ASN A 116 2.25 -13.17 9.66
CA ASN A 116 2.72 -14.40 9.01
C ASN A 116 2.74 -14.31 7.47
N LYS A 117 2.12 -13.28 6.88
CA LYS A 117 1.99 -13.08 5.43
C LYS A 117 2.64 -11.78 4.95
N PHE A 118 2.70 -10.77 5.80
CA PHE A 118 3.13 -9.43 5.46
C PHE A 118 4.14 -8.92 6.49
N THR A 119 5.19 -8.25 6.02
CA THR A 119 6.09 -7.45 6.86
C THR A 119 6.48 -6.19 6.11
N ALA A 120 6.57 -5.07 6.82
CA ALA A 120 6.94 -3.78 6.28
C ALA A 120 8.25 -3.27 6.89
N SER A 121 8.90 -2.33 6.19
CA SER A 121 10.08 -1.61 6.65
C SER A 121 10.22 -0.32 5.84
N SER A 122 11.08 0.60 6.27
CA SER A 122 11.29 1.90 5.61
C SER A 122 12.76 2.32 5.71
N ASP A 123 13.22 3.21 4.84
CA ASP A 123 14.56 3.81 4.91
C ASP A 123 14.68 4.99 5.91
N GLY A 124 13.60 5.32 6.63
CA GLY A 124 13.57 6.34 7.69
C GLY A 124 13.62 5.81 9.12
N PHE A 125 13.14 6.63 10.06
CA PHE A 125 13.22 6.41 11.51
C PHE A 125 11.88 6.01 12.13
N GLU A 126 11.90 5.49 13.36
CA GLU A 126 10.71 5.03 14.11
C GLU A 126 9.62 6.09 14.27
N HIS A 127 9.97 7.39 14.37
CA HIS A 127 9.00 8.48 14.51
C HIS A 127 8.29 8.86 13.20
N GLU A 128 8.67 8.23 12.08
CA GLU A 128 8.05 8.40 10.76
C GLU A 128 7.03 7.27 10.46
N TRP A 129 6.69 6.46 11.48
CA TRP A 129 5.67 5.39 11.46
C TRP A 129 4.43 5.76 12.29
#